data_AF-A0A835HTF0-F1
#
_entry.id   AF-A0A835HTF0-F1
#
_cell.length_a   1.000
_cell.length_b   1.000
_cell.length_c   1.000
_cell.angle_alpha   90.00
_cell.angle_beta   90.00
_cell.angle_gamma   90.00
#
_symmetry.space_group_name_H-M   'P 1'
#
loop_
_entity.id
_entity.type
_entity.pdbx_description
1 polymer ?
#
loop_
_entity_poly.entity_id
_entity_poly.type
_entity_poly.pdbx_seq_one_letter_code
_entity_poly.pdbx_strand_id
1 'polypeptide(L)'
;MTEVTRSIGDAYLKKSRFALDDPRFRLPEPLVRPALTAEPSLHKRTIRSEDRFLIFASDGLWQHISNQEAVEMVFNSPREGITRKLVKAALDEASRKSKKHPLLAPIVSEPLSVRSFINSIKRSDFFVEGADKEKFNKETCETKA
;
A
#
# COMPACT_ATOMS: atom_id res chain seq x y z
N MET A 1 4.19 13.47 -2.00
CA MET A 1 3.70 13.23 -0.63
C MET A 1 2.25 12.79 -0.78
N THR A 2 1.96 11.50 -0.62
CA THR A 2 0.58 11.01 -0.65
C THR A 2 -0.05 11.33 0.70
N GLU A 3 -0.98 12.27 0.71
CA GLU A 3 -1.74 12.61 1.90
C GLU A 3 -2.87 11.58 2.09
N VAL A 4 -2.93 10.98 3.27
CA VAL A 4 -3.93 9.96 3.58
C VAL A 4 -5.23 10.64 3.97
N THR A 5 -6.31 10.42 3.22
CA THR A 5 -7.65 10.95 3.52
C THR A 5 -8.57 9.93 4.22
N ARG A 6 -8.13 8.68 4.30
CA ARG A 6 -8.89 7.56 4.88
C ARG A 6 -8.00 6.67 5.73
N SER A 7 -8.42 6.36 6.96
CA SER A 7 -7.66 5.48 7.85
C SER A 7 -8.58 4.69 8.78
N ILE A 8 -8.10 3.57 9.32
CA ILE A 8 -8.70 2.91 10.49
C ILE A 8 -7.91 3.41 11.72
N GLY A 9 -8.59 3.74 12.81
CA GLY A 9 -7.97 4.42 13.96
C GLY A 9 -8.16 5.94 13.91
N ASP A 10 -7.17 6.71 14.33
CA ASP A 10 -7.15 8.19 14.29
C ASP A 10 -8.47 8.85 14.70
N ALA A 11 -9.10 8.33 15.74
CA ALA A 11 -10.46 8.72 16.11
C ALA A 11 -10.57 10.22 16.43
N TYR A 12 -9.49 10.79 16.95
CA TYR A 12 -9.33 12.22 17.25
C TYR A 12 -9.42 13.12 16.00
N LEU A 13 -9.13 12.59 14.80
CA LEU A 13 -9.28 13.28 13.51
C LEU A 13 -10.66 13.09 12.86
N LYS A 14 -11.54 12.31 13.51
CA LYS A 14 -12.85 11.92 12.96
C LYS A 14 -14.01 12.52 13.73
N LYS A 15 -13.95 12.54 15.06
CA LYS A 15 -15.00 13.08 15.92
C LYS A 15 -14.39 13.84 17.09
N SER A 16 -14.91 15.04 17.37
CA SER A 16 -14.46 15.90 18.48
C SER A 16 -14.54 15.23 19.86
N ARG A 17 -15.50 14.32 20.06
CA ARG A 17 -15.62 13.52 21.31
C ARG A 17 -14.41 12.62 21.60
N PHE A 18 -13.55 12.38 20.62
CA PHE A 18 -12.32 11.60 20.76
C PHE A 18 -11.08 12.50 20.71
N ALA A 19 -11.24 13.82 20.83
CA ALA A 19 -10.11 14.73 20.95
C ALA A 19 -9.24 14.31 22.14
N LEU A 20 -7.93 14.33 21.94
CA LEU A 20 -6.95 13.96 22.94
C LEU A 20 -6.37 15.22 23.58
N ASP A 21 -6.23 15.21 24.91
CA ASP A 21 -5.59 16.29 25.67
C ASP A 21 -4.05 16.23 25.61
N ASP A 22 -3.49 15.15 25.07
CA ASP A 22 -2.05 15.01 24.84
C ASP A 22 -1.57 16.12 23.87
N PRO A 23 -0.61 16.97 24.26
CA PRO A 23 -0.09 18.05 23.42
C PRO A 23 0.39 17.61 22.04
N ARG A 24 0.78 16.34 21.88
CA ARG A 24 1.23 15.77 20.60
C ARG A 24 0.10 15.56 19.60
N PHE A 25 -1.13 15.35 20.09
CA PHE A 25 -2.30 15.01 19.27
C PHE A 25 -3.42 16.05 19.39
N ARG A 26 -3.20 17.10 20.18
CA ARG A 26 -4.14 18.19 20.36
C ARG A 26 -4.20 19.04 19.10
N LEU A 27 -5.41 19.22 18.58
CA LEU A 27 -5.66 20.09 17.44
C LEU A 27 -5.73 21.57 17.90
N PRO A 28 -5.13 22.51 17.15
CA PRO A 28 -5.19 23.93 17.48
C PRO A 28 -6.62 24.46 17.56
N GLU A 29 -7.49 23.96 16.69
CA GLU A 29 -8.91 24.29 16.64
C GLU A 29 -9.76 23.01 16.58
N PRO A 30 -10.94 22.99 17.23
CA PRO A 30 -11.87 21.88 17.11
C PRO A 30 -12.30 21.65 15.65
N LEU A 31 -12.29 20.39 15.21
CA LEU A 31 -12.72 20.04 13.86
C LEU A 31 -14.21 20.32 13.67
N VAL A 32 -14.53 21.20 12.73
CA VAL A 32 -15.92 21.47 12.28
C VAL A 32 -16.47 20.28 11.49
N ARG A 33 -15.60 19.56 10.77
CA ARG A 33 -15.93 18.35 10.01
C ARG A 33 -14.82 17.30 10.15
N PRO A 34 -15.13 16.00 10.01
CA PRO A 34 -14.12 14.95 10.04
C PRO A 34 -13.03 15.20 8.98
N ALA A 35 -11.76 15.16 9.39
CA ALA A 35 -10.63 15.28 8.46
C ALA A 35 -10.34 13.96 7.75
N LEU A 36 -10.61 12.84 8.42
CA LEU A 36 -10.46 11.49 7.89
C LEU A 36 -11.79 10.74 7.93
N THR A 37 -11.92 9.76 7.04
CA THR A 37 -13.00 8.76 7.12
C THR A 37 -12.42 7.35 7.27
N ALA A 38 -13.14 6.47 7.96
CA ALA A 38 -12.82 5.04 8.00
C ALA A 38 -13.49 4.27 6.86
N GLU A 39 -14.40 4.92 6.14
CA GLU A 39 -15.17 4.27 5.09
C GLU A 39 -14.26 3.94 3.90
N PRO A 40 -14.19 2.68 3.44
CA PRO A 40 -13.42 2.33 2.27
C PRO A 40 -14.12 2.80 0.97
N SER A 41 -13.39 2.76 -0.14
CA SER A 41 -14.02 2.80 -1.46
C SER A 41 -14.23 1.38 -1.95
N LEU A 42 -15.49 1.02 -2.24
CA LEU A 42 -15.84 -0.33 -2.66
C LEU A 42 -15.93 -0.40 -4.18
N HIS A 43 -15.23 -1.36 -4.78
CA HIS A 43 -15.32 -1.66 -6.20
C HIS A 43 -15.57 -3.15 -6.40
N LYS A 44 -16.58 -3.48 -7.22
CA LYS A 44 -16.94 -4.86 -7.55
C LYS A 44 -16.73 -5.08 -9.04
N ARG A 45 -15.97 -6.12 -9.38
CA ARG A 45 -15.72 -6.54 -10.76
C ARG A 45 -15.83 -8.06 -10.85
N THR A 46 -16.45 -8.54 -11.93
CA THR A 46 -16.46 -9.97 -12.26
C THR A 46 -15.13 -10.36 -12.89
N ILE A 47 -14.49 -11.38 -12.35
CA ILE A 47 -13.23 -11.93 -12.88
C ILE A 47 -13.54 -12.67 -14.18
N ARG A 48 -12.81 -12.33 -15.25
CA ARG A 48 -12.94 -12.96 -16.57
C ARG A 48 -11.82 -13.98 -16.81
N SER A 49 -11.95 -14.82 -17.83
CA SER A 49 -10.89 -15.76 -18.24
C SER A 49 -9.59 -15.08 -18.62
N GLU A 50 -9.66 -13.82 -19.06
CA GLU A 50 -8.51 -13.01 -19.45
C GLU A 50 -7.76 -12.43 -18.24
N ASP A 51 -8.36 -12.44 -17.04
CA ASP A 51 -7.78 -11.92 -15.82
C ASP A 51 -6.88 -12.97 -15.16
N ARG A 52 -5.59 -12.65 -15.05
CA ARG A 52 -4.57 -13.66 -14.70
C ARG A 52 -4.05 -13.53 -13.29
N PHE A 53 -3.91 -12.31 -12.82
CA PHE A 53 -3.45 -12.01 -11.49
C PHE A 53 -3.91 -10.63 -11.03
N LEU A 54 -3.91 -10.43 -9.72
CA LEU A 54 -4.10 -9.14 -9.08
C LEU A 54 -2.89 -8.83 -8.20
N ILE A 55 -2.41 -7.59 -8.24
CA ILE A 55 -1.28 -7.13 -7.43
C ILE A 55 -1.81 -6.20 -6.35
N PHE A 56 -1.71 -6.61 -5.09
CA PHE A 56 -1.89 -5.72 -3.95
C PHE A 56 -0.53 -5.33 -3.40
N ALA A 57 -0.33 -4.03 -3.18
CA ALA A 57 0.86 -3.49 -2.51
C ALA A 57 0.55 -2.16 -1.82
N SER A 58 1.32 -1.85 -0.77
CA SER A 58 1.31 -0.52 -0.15
C SER A 58 2.01 0.52 -1.04
N ASP A 59 1.80 1.80 -0.73
CA ASP A 59 2.42 2.94 -1.42
C ASP A 59 3.95 2.80 -1.57
N GLY A 60 4.61 2.11 -0.64
CA GLY A 60 6.05 1.89 -0.67
C GLY A 60 6.54 1.19 -1.94
N LEU A 61 5.74 0.31 -2.54
CA LEU A 61 6.07 -0.29 -3.84
C LEU A 61 5.80 0.68 -4.99
N TRP A 62 4.60 1.27 -5.02
CA TRP A 62 4.09 2.08 -6.12
C TRP A 62 4.78 3.44 -6.28
N GLN A 63 5.48 3.91 -5.24
CA GLN A 63 6.34 5.10 -5.34
C GLN A 63 7.57 4.89 -6.24
N HIS A 64 7.98 3.64 -6.44
CA HIS A 64 9.18 3.29 -7.19
C HIS A 64 8.89 2.48 -8.45
N ILE A 65 7.81 1.71 -8.50
CA ILE A 65 7.46 0.89 -9.65
C ILE A 65 6.13 1.36 -10.22
N SER A 66 6.07 1.56 -11.54
CA SER A 66 4.80 1.87 -12.22
C SER A 66 3.88 0.65 -12.33
N ASN A 67 2.58 0.87 -12.48
CA ASN A 67 1.60 -0.21 -12.65
C ASN A 67 1.98 -1.16 -13.80
N GLN A 68 2.45 -0.60 -14.92
CA GLN A 68 2.81 -1.38 -16.10
C GLN A 68 4.07 -2.23 -15.88
N GLU A 69 5.12 -1.65 -15.28
CA GLU A 69 6.35 -2.39 -14.95
C GLU A 69 6.06 -3.54 -13.97
N ALA A 70 5.19 -3.31 -12.98
CA ALA A 70 4.78 -4.35 -12.05
C ALA A 70 4.06 -5.51 -12.77
N VAL A 71 3.12 -5.19 -13.67
CA VAL A 71 2.40 -6.19 -14.48
C VAL A 71 3.37 -6.98 -15.36
N GLU A 72 4.31 -6.33 -16.03
CA GLU A 72 5.30 -6.99 -16.89
C GLU A 72 6.23 -7.91 -16.10
N MET A 73 6.69 -7.48 -14.92
CA MET A 73 7.54 -8.30 -14.05
C MET A 73 6.81 -9.55 -13.56
N VAL A 74 5.55 -9.43 -13.15
CA VAL A 74 4.73 -10.56 -12.69
C VAL A 74 4.41 -11.49 -13.85
N PHE A 75 4.03 -10.93 -15.01
CA PHE A 75 3.66 -11.72 -16.17
C PHE A 75 4.84 -12.55 -16.71
N ASN A 76 6.04 -11.97 -16.77
CA ASN A 76 7.22 -12.62 -17.36
C ASN A 76 8.00 -13.51 -16.37
N SER A 77 7.51 -13.71 -15.14
CA SER A 77 8.21 -14.47 -14.11
C SER A 77 7.40 -15.67 -13.62
N PRO A 78 8.06 -16.76 -13.20
CA PRO A 78 7.43 -17.79 -12.39
C PRO A 78 6.83 -17.20 -11.11
N ARG A 79 5.75 -17.80 -10.61
CA ARG A 79 5.06 -17.35 -9.38
C ARG A 79 5.98 -17.38 -8.15
N GLU A 80 6.93 -18.31 -8.14
CA GLU A 80 7.89 -18.43 -7.05
C GLU A 80 8.90 -17.28 -7.07
N GLY A 81 9.00 -16.56 -5.95
CA GLY A 81 9.97 -15.48 -5.78
C GLY A 81 9.61 -14.15 -6.46
N ILE A 82 8.42 -14.02 -7.07
CA ILE A 82 7.99 -12.77 -7.73
C ILE A 82 7.97 -11.58 -6.78
N THR A 83 7.48 -11.78 -5.55
CA THR A 83 7.51 -10.77 -4.49
C THR A 83 8.91 -10.23 -4.29
N ARG A 84 9.90 -11.13 -4.16
CA ARG A 84 11.31 -10.74 -3.93
C ARG A 84 11.88 -9.96 -5.11
N LYS A 85 11.54 -10.34 -6.34
CA LYS A 85 11.96 -9.59 -7.54
C LYS A 85 11.40 -8.17 -7.55
N LEU A 86 10.11 -8.02 -7.24
CA LEU A 86 9.47 -6.71 -7.18
C LEU A 86 10.05 -5.82 -6.07
N VAL A 87 10.23 -6.36 -4.86
CA VAL A 87 10.88 -5.61 -3.77
C VAL A 87 12.29 -5.17 -4.18
N LYS A 88 13.07 -6.05 -4.82
CA LYS A 88 14.42 -5.72 -5.28
C LYS A 88 14.39 -4.63 -6.35
N ALA A 89 13.49 -4.72 -7.33
CA ALA A 89 13.36 -3.70 -8.37
C ALA A 89 13.01 -2.33 -7.78
N ALA A 90 12.13 -2.28 -6.78
CA ALA A 90 11.76 -1.05 -6.09
C ALA A 90 12.96 -0.45 -5.33
N LEU A 91 13.74 -1.29 -4.63
CA LEU A 91 14.97 -0.88 -3.94
C LEU A 91 16.01 -0.32 -4.93
N ASP A 92 16.21 -0.99 -6.06
CA ASP A 92 17.18 -0.59 -7.07
C ASP A 92 16.78 0.77 -7.71
N GLU A 93 15.49 0.99 -7.97
CA GLU A 93 14.96 2.29 -8.43
C GLU A 93 15.12 3.38 -7.37
N ALA A 94 14.77 3.10 -6.12
CA ALA A 94 14.95 4.04 -5.00
C ALA A 94 16.42 4.48 -4.89
N SER A 95 17.36 3.54 -4.97
CA SER A 95 18.80 3.82 -4.95
C SER A 95 19.25 4.67 -6.15
N ARG A 96 18.70 4.42 -7.35
CA ARG A 96 19.05 5.22 -8.55
C ARG A 96 18.53 6.65 -8.46
N LYS A 97 17.31 6.88 -7.97
CA LYS A 97 16.75 8.24 -7.80
C LYS A 97 17.55 9.06 -6.78
N SER A 98 18.01 8.42 -5.70
CA SER A 98 18.91 9.04 -4.70
C SER A 98 20.19 9.61 -5.32
N LYS A 99 20.84 8.85 -6.21
CA LYS A 99 22.13 9.21 -6.80
C LYS A 99 22.09 10.40 -7.77
N LYS A 100 20.91 10.74 -8.33
CA LYS A 100 20.75 11.84 -9.31
C LYS A 100 20.68 13.23 -8.68
N HIS A 101 20.60 13.35 -7.36
CA HIS A 101 20.62 14.64 -6.64
C HIS A 101 21.81 14.69 -5.67
N PRO A 102 22.99 15.20 -6.09
CA PRO A 102 24.22 15.17 -5.30
C PRO A 102 24.12 15.88 -3.94
N LEU A 103 23.30 16.94 -3.86
CA LEU A 103 23.05 17.69 -2.62
C LEU A 103 22.09 16.96 -1.65
N LEU A 104 21.39 15.94 -2.13
CA LEU A 104 20.58 15.05 -1.29
C LEU A 104 21.39 13.83 -0.85
N ALA A 105 22.62 13.62 -1.33
CA ALA A 105 23.42 12.47 -0.94
C ALA A 105 23.61 12.33 0.59
N PRO A 106 23.80 13.41 1.38
CA PRO A 106 23.88 13.31 2.84
C PRO A 106 22.51 13.09 3.51
N ILE A 107 21.43 13.67 2.97
CA ILE A 107 20.06 13.49 3.47
C ILE A 107 19.54 12.09 3.14
N VAL A 108 20.00 11.49 2.04
CA VAL A 108 19.74 10.10 1.66
C VAL A 108 20.80 9.14 2.21
N SER A 109 21.87 9.67 2.82
CA SER A 109 22.81 8.89 3.64
C SER A 109 22.29 8.67 5.05
N GLU A 110 21.31 9.46 5.50
CA GLU A 110 20.49 9.03 6.61
C GLU A 110 19.57 7.92 6.09
N PRO A 111 19.70 6.69 6.63
CA PRO A 111 18.82 5.62 6.28
C PRO A 111 17.45 6.00 6.83
N LEU A 112 16.65 6.76 6.07
CA LEU A 112 15.20 6.64 6.13
C LEU A 112 14.92 5.21 5.71
N SER A 113 14.85 4.43 6.77
CA SER A 113 15.59 3.20 6.94
C SER A 113 15.35 2.23 5.80
N VAL A 114 16.40 1.67 5.18
CA VAL A 114 16.24 0.48 4.33
C VAL A 114 15.47 -0.59 5.11
N ARG A 115 15.63 -0.65 6.43
CA ARG A 115 14.79 -1.39 7.37
C ARG A 115 13.36 -0.85 7.49
N SER A 116 13.08 0.46 7.47
CA SER A 116 11.72 1.05 7.38
C SER A 116 11.04 0.71 6.05
N PHE A 117 11.74 0.82 4.92
CA PHE A 117 11.25 0.41 3.61
C PHE A 117 11.01 -1.11 3.56
N ILE A 118 11.96 -1.92 4.05
CA ILE A 118 11.80 -3.38 4.21
C ILE A 118 10.68 -3.72 5.22
N ASN A 119 10.48 -2.91 6.26
CA ASN A 119 9.41 -3.10 7.25
C ASN A 119 8.05 -2.60 6.76
N SER A 120 8.02 -1.68 5.79
CA SER A 120 6.83 -1.15 5.11
C SER A 120 6.41 -2.01 3.91
N ILE A 121 7.36 -2.76 3.35
CA ILE A 121 7.11 -3.85 2.42
C ILE A 121 7.19 -5.15 3.22
N LYS A 122 6.23 -5.37 4.13
CA LYS A 122 6.10 -6.69 4.74
C LYS A 122 5.74 -7.67 3.64
N ARG A 123 6.15 -8.93 3.80
CA ARG A 123 5.75 -10.02 2.90
C ARG A 123 4.23 -10.22 2.85
N SER A 124 3.51 -9.77 3.89
CA SER A 124 2.05 -9.70 3.97
C SER A 124 1.43 -8.56 3.17
N ASP A 125 2.19 -7.51 2.88
CA ASP A 125 1.69 -6.29 2.22
C ASP A 125 1.68 -6.47 0.71
N PHE A 126 2.31 -7.53 0.22
CA PHE A 126 2.37 -7.86 -1.20
C PHE A 126 1.75 -9.24 -1.46
N PHE A 127 0.59 -9.24 -2.10
CA PHE A 127 -0.12 -10.46 -2.46
C PHE A 127 -0.40 -10.49 -3.96
N VAL A 128 0.04 -11.57 -4.61
CA VAL A 128 -0.31 -11.90 -6.00
C VAL A 128 -1.21 -13.12 -5.97
N GLU A 129 -2.50 -12.86 -6.08
CA GLU A 129 -3.49 -13.91 -6.25
C GLU A 129 -3.59 -14.26 -7.72
N GLY A 130 -3.37 -15.53 -8.06
CA GLY A 130 -3.75 -16.07 -9.36
C GLY A 130 -5.25 -16.36 -9.32
N ALA A 131 -5.97 -16.03 -10.39
CA ALA A 131 -7.39 -16.32 -10.51
C ALA A 131 -7.62 -17.83 -10.70
N ASP A 132 -7.51 -18.61 -9.63
CA ASP A 132 -7.81 -20.04 -9.62
C ASP A 132 -9.32 -20.26 -9.41
N LYS A 133 -10.00 -20.73 -10.46
CA LYS A 133 -11.47 -20.79 -10.54
C LYS A 133 -12.13 -21.72 -9.50
N GLU A 134 -11.38 -22.64 -8.88
CA GLU A 134 -11.97 -23.66 -8.00
C GLU A 134 -12.19 -23.22 -6.53
N LYS A 135 -11.50 -22.18 -6.06
CA LYS A 135 -11.63 -21.74 -4.66
C LYS A 135 -12.69 -20.66 -4.44
N PHE A 136 -12.93 -19.80 -5.43
CA PHE A 136 -13.84 -18.67 -5.27
C PHE A 136 -15.34 -19.08 -5.25
N ASN A 137 -15.67 -20.27 -5.76
CA ASN A 137 -17.06 -20.73 -5.86
C ASN A 137 -17.59 -21.44 -4.60
N LYS A 138 -16.77 -21.59 -3.54
CA LYS A 138 -17.18 -22.32 -2.31
C LYS A 138 -17.52 -21.44 -1.11
N GLU A 139 -17.25 -20.13 -1.13
CA GLU A 139 -17.49 -19.25 0.03
C GLU A 139 -18.55 -18.16 -0.17
N THR A 140 -19.33 -18.18 -1.27
CA THR A 140 -20.39 -17.16 -1.50
C THR A 140 -21.81 -17.71 -1.55
N CYS A 141 -22.10 -18.77 -0.79
CA CYS A 141 -23.46 -19.28 -0.60
C CYS A 141 -23.77 -19.61 0.86
N GLU A 142 -23.48 -18.70 1.80
CA GLU A 142 -24.12 -18.75 3.13
C GLU A 142 -24.14 -17.34 3.77
N THR A 143 -25.02 -16.49 3.24
CA THR A 143 -25.71 -15.49 4.07
C THR A 143 -27.10 -15.32 3.49
N LYS A 144 -28.04 -16.13 3.98
CA LYS A 144 -29.49 -15.95 3.83
C LYS A 144 -30.07 -15.63 5.20
N ALA A 145 -31.10 -14.79 5.15
CA ALA A 145 -32.04 -14.34 6.19
C ALA A 145 -31.56 -13.18 7.06
#